data_AF-A0AAN9KA81-F1
#
_entry.id   AF-A0AAN9KA81-F1
#
_cell.length_a   1.000
_cell.length_b   1.000
_cell.length_c   1.000
_cell.angle_alpha   90.00
_cell.angle_beta   90.00
_cell.angle_gamma   90.00
#
_symmetry.space_group_name_H-M   'P 1'
#
loop_
_entity.id
_entity.type
_entity.pdbx_description
1 polymer ?
#
loop_
_entity_poly.entity_id
_entity_poly.type
_entity_poly.pdbx_seq_one_letter_code
_entity_poly.pdbx_strand_id
1 'polypeptide(L)'
;MGSIALMPFLMSLFLSTTIFLNTFSSYASLLTYTDHCASMVPNTTPNESKFKVFPLAELQVGYYLGGSDDSLRNRKQKHVTLRIKNVYETNVSGILNVGAMLMVPSATTYYHVNVGNSTHANIWHCKRSSIRFSLYGFWSESSGKLCMIGSEIGECLEHLEIVLKLYNVVNLSNTISTLVTGRFESLSPKHEVSYFEPISLFIFPRMGYDYEYTLDTKEAKNESSDEGGLVPGLAINLIRLCSNIYPMINGIYDLQYHSDCYSEKNCSPLWGDSRQLPYIVSLEGMVCSDVKQRVKVLIGFGNIDSGYRWSFNPNATLVGEGWWDERKNQLHVIACRFLGVEESVASVHVGDCSTRMSLRIPKIWSINDASSIVGQIWSNKTVGDAAYFKRIILRSHQDKRTRVSGIKYEYTKLEKVRKLCPRQEPLKNKGIRYPYVNSSDMRIEFSVGYSDQILAWGYCDPLVINDQIQQKNLDENFVPKSSHTQPFISANSSSTYLYNISYQISFSLVPDAKLGEENSIFNTTENATETVNVSAEGVYDVEAGSLCMVGCRNLGSENKMPTTASVDCEILVKFQFLPPNAKNNGCYNIKGSMESNRKISDPLYFKPLDLFSVAFYTTEAK
;
A
#
# COMPACT_ATOMS: atom_id res chain seq x y z
N MET A 1 -5.00 61.30 45.94
CA MET A 1 -3.77 60.61 45.49
C MET A 1 -4.18 59.19 45.13
N GLY A 2 -4.13 58.69 43.91
CA GLY A 2 -3.82 59.21 42.59
C GLY A 2 -4.25 58.14 41.58
N SER A 3 -4.69 58.59 40.41
CA SER A 3 -4.72 57.91 39.11
C SER A 3 -5.24 56.47 39.01
N ILE A 4 -6.38 56.28 38.33
CA ILE A 4 -6.49 55.74 36.96
C ILE A 4 -7.99 55.59 36.66
N ALA A 5 -8.51 56.47 35.82
CA ALA A 5 -9.81 56.34 35.20
C ALA A 5 -9.68 56.82 33.76
N LEU A 6 -9.42 55.91 32.83
CA LEU A 6 -9.72 56.10 31.41
C LEU A 6 -9.68 54.74 30.70
N MET A 7 -10.78 54.49 29.98
CA MET A 7 -11.06 53.43 29.00
C MET A 7 -11.62 52.08 29.48
N PRO A 8 -12.94 51.91 29.28
CA PRO A 8 -13.47 50.74 28.59
C PRO A 8 -14.36 51.20 27.44
N PHE A 9 -13.78 51.56 26.29
CA PHE A 9 -14.57 51.77 25.06
C PHE A 9 -13.90 51.30 23.76
N LEU A 10 -12.82 50.51 23.86
CA LEU A 10 -12.14 49.95 22.67
C LEU A 10 -12.16 48.41 22.58
N MET A 11 -12.71 47.69 23.57
CA MET A 11 -12.80 46.22 23.52
C MET A 11 -14.13 45.69 22.95
N SER A 12 -15.01 46.57 22.45
CA SER A 12 -16.25 46.18 21.77
C SER A 12 -16.11 46.15 20.22
N LEU A 13 -14.95 46.51 19.66
CA LEU A 13 -14.76 46.59 18.21
C LEU A 13 -13.89 45.48 17.60
N PHE A 14 -13.46 44.49 18.39
CA PHE A 14 -12.60 43.38 17.93
C PHE A 14 -13.24 42.00 18.05
N LEU A 15 -14.57 41.92 18.15
CA LEU A 15 -15.32 40.65 18.06
C LEU A 15 -16.38 40.66 16.93
N SER A 16 -16.12 41.44 15.89
CA SER A 16 -16.80 41.32 14.60
C SER A 16 -15.78 41.17 13.47
N THR A 17 -14.71 40.40 13.69
CA THR A 17 -14.05 39.73 12.58
C THR A 17 -15.03 38.69 12.08
N THR A 18 -15.90 39.15 11.19
CA THR A 18 -16.53 38.37 10.14
C THR A 18 -15.53 37.29 9.69
N ILE A 19 -15.74 36.07 10.17
CA ILE A 19 -15.35 34.88 9.43
C ILE A 19 -16.23 34.96 8.20
N PHE A 20 -15.77 35.69 7.18
CA PHE A 20 -16.29 35.55 5.84
C PHE A 20 -16.02 34.10 5.48
N LEU A 21 -17.06 33.27 5.62
CA LEU A 21 -17.25 32.08 4.82
C LEU A 21 -16.80 32.45 3.40
N ASN A 22 -15.87 31.68 2.85
CA ASN A 22 -15.42 31.82 1.48
C ASN A 22 -16.64 31.77 0.56
N THR A 23 -17.21 32.92 0.23
CA THR A 23 -18.28 33.07 -0.75
C THR A 23 -17.67 32.73 -2.10
N PHE A 24 -17.99 31.55 -2.62
CA PHE A 24 -17.42 30.98 -3.84
C PHE A 24 -17.92 31.65 -5.13
N SER A 25 -18.59 32.80 -5.05
CA SER A 25 -19.13 33.48 -6.22
C SER A 25 -18.71 34.94 -6.25
N SER A 26 -17.69 35.25 -7.05
CA SER A 26 -17.52 36.61 -7.56
C SER A 26 -18.53 36.82 -8.69
N TYR A 27 -18.99 38.06 -8.89
CA TYR A 27 -19.89 38.37 -10.01
C TYR A 27 -19.30 37.96 -11.37
N ALA A 28 -17.97 38.07 -11.53
CA ALA A 28 -17.24 37.60 -12.70
C ALA A 28 -17.39 36.08 -12.91
N SER A 29 -17.27 35.28 -11.85
CA SER A 29 -17.47 33.83 -11.93
C SER A 29 -18.91 33.43 -12.34
N LEU A 30 -19.91 34.24 -12.02
CA LEU A 30 -21.30 33.99 -12.41
C LEU A 30 -21.54 34.21 -13.91
N LEU A 31 -20.93 35.26 -14.48
CA LEU A 31 -20.95 35.53 -15.92
C LEU A 31 -20.25 34.41 -16.69
N THR A 32 -19.02 34.07 -16.30
CA THR A 32 -18.26 32.97 -16.91
C THR A 32 -19.00 31.63 -16.83
N TYR A 33 -19.69 31.34 -15.73
CA TYR A 33 -20.48 30.11 -15.63
C TYR A 33 -21.63 30.09 -16.64
N THR A 34 -22.32 31.22 -16.77
CA THR A 34 -23.50 31.32 -17.65
C THR A 34 -23.12 31.05 -19.10
N ASP A 35 -21.98 31.57 -19.54
CA ASP A 35 -21.49 31.42 -20.92
C ASP A 35 -21.10 29.98 -21.27
N HIS A 36 -20.56 29.22 -20.30
CA HIS A 36 -19.96 27.90 -20.56
C HIS A 36 -20.75 26.71 -20.04
N CYS A 37 -21.62 26.91 -19.04
CA CYS A 37 -22.29 25.84 -18.31
C CYS A 37 -23.82 25.95 -18.25
N ALA A 38 -24.43 27.14 -18.36
CA ALA A 38 -25.88 27.30 -18.13
C ALA A 38 -26.76 26.49 -19.11
N SER A 39 -26.25 26.22 -20.32
CA SER A 39 -26.92 25.35 -21.30
C SER A 39 -26.96 23.87 -20.89
N MET A 40 -26.05 23.45 -20.01
CA MET A 40 -25.94 22.08 -19.51
C MET A 40 -26.65 21.90 -18.16
N VAL A 41 -26.42 22.83 -17.22
CA VAL A 41 -27.11 22.91 -15.93
C VAL A 41 -27.33 24.39 -15.61
N PRO A 42 -28.58 24.83 -15.35
CA PRO A 42 -28.84 26.24 -15.10
C PRO A 42 -28.21 26.68 -13.77
N ASN A 43 -27.69 27.90 -13.74
CA ASN A 43 -27.22 28.52 -12.51
C ASN A 43 -28.40 28.86 -11.60
N THR A 44 -28.21 28.66 -10.30
CA THR A 44 -29.25 28.85 -9.29
C THR A 44 -28.63 29.40 -8.01
N THR A 45 -29.46 29.92 -7.10
CA THR A 45 -28.95 30.49 -5.85
C THR A 45 -28.73 29.37 -4.83
N PRO A 46 -27.49 29.14 -4.36
CA PRO A 46 -27.22 28.14 -3.33
C PRO A 46 -27.79 28.57 -1.98
N ASN A 47 -28.28 27.61 -1.21
CA ASN A 47 -28.62 27.77 0.18
C ASN A 47 -27.51 27.16 1.04
N GLU A 48 -26.51 27.97 1.39
CA GLU A 48 -25.29 27.54 2.10
C GLU A 48 -25.56 26.94 3.50
N SER A 49 -26.78 27.10 4.04
CA SER A 49 -27.19 26.46 5.29
C SER A 49 -27.65 25.00 5.15
N LYS A 50 -27.90 24.54 3.92
CA LYS A 50 -28.47 23.21 3.63
C LYS A 50 -27.48 22.33 2.88
N PHE A 51 -26.68 21.59 3.65
CA PHE A 51 -25.78 20.57 3.11
C PHE A 51 -26.55 19.36 2.59
N LYS A 52 -26.06 18.77 1.48
CA LYS A 52 -26.63 17.54 0.92
C LYS A 52 -25.54 16.52 0.61
N VAL A 53 -25.91 15.25 0.72
CA VAL A 53 -25.06 14.14 0.28
C VAL A 53 -25.00 14.14 -1.24
N PHE A 54 -23.79 14.05 -1.78
CA PHE A 54 -23.56 13.94 -3.22
C PHE A 54 -23.51 12.45 -3.63
N PRO A 55 -23.98 12.07 -4.83
CA PRO A 55 -23.98 10.67 -5.25
C PRO A 55 -22.58 10.03 -5.28
N LEU A 56 -21.58 10.83 -5.68
CA LEU A 56 -20.17 10.45 -5.70
C LEU A 56 -19.56 10.63 -4.30
N ALA A 57 -18.77 9.66 -3.86
CA ALA A 57 -17.89 9.80 -2.69
C ALA A 57 -16.93 10.99 -2.83
N GLU A 58 -16.38 11.44 -1.71
CA GLU A 58 -15.53 12.64 -1.65
C GLU A 58 -14.36 12.59 -2.64
N LEU A 59 -13.71 11.43 -2.78
CA LEU A 59 -12.55 11.24 -3.65
C LEU A 59 -12.90 10.34 -4.84
N GLN A 60 -12.70 10.89 -6.04
CA GLN A 60 -12.89 10.19 -7.30
C GLN A 60 -11.58 10.15 -8.08
N VAL A 61 -11.33 9.02 -8.74
CA VAL A 61 -10.15 8.80 -9.57
C VAL A 61 -10.60 8.49 -11.00
N GLY A 62 -9.93 9.11 -11.97
CA GLY A 62 -10.22 8.92 -13.38
C GLY A 62 -8.97 8.86 -14.25
N TYR A 63 -9.21 8.63 -15.52
CA TYR A 63 -8.19 8.59 -16.57
C TYR A 63 -8.60 9.52 -17.70
N TYR A 64 -7.62 10.13 -18.36
CA TYR A 64 -7.89 11.07 -19.44
C TYR A 64 -7.14 10.74 -20.73
N LEU A 65 -7.76 11.10 -21.85
CA LEU A 65 -7.29 10.93 -23.22
C LEU A 65 -7.21 12.31 -23.91
N GLY A 66 -6.18 12.49 -24.74
CA GLY A 66 -5.90 13.76 -25.42
C GLY A 66 -4.97 14.69 -24.64
N GLY A 67 -4.81 15.91 -25.18
CA GLY A 67 -3.78 16.87 -24.80
C GLY A 67 -2.47 16.58 -25.56
N SER A 68 -2.02 17.50 -26.42
CA SER A 68 -0.71 17.39 -27.06
C SER A 68 0.40 17.33 -26.01
N ASP A 69 1.51 16.63 -26.31
CA ASP A 69 2.67 16.43 -25.40
C ASP A 69 3.22 17.74 -24.80
N ASP A 70 2.97 18.87 -25.46
CA ASP A 70 3.44 20.20 -25.07
C ASP A 70 2.45 21.01 -24.21
N SER A 71 1.15 20.71 -24.26
CA SER A 71 0.10 21.61 -23.71
C SER A 71 -0.06 21.55 -22.18
N LEU A 72 0.33 20.43 -21.55
CA LEU A 72 0.38 20.27 -20.08
C LEU A 72 1.66 19.50 -19.68
N ARG A 73 2.79 19.91 -20.27
CA ARG A 73 4.20 19.55 -19.99
C ARG A 73 4.48 18.17 -19.37
N ASN A 74 4.99 17.26 -20.21
CA ASN A 74 5.75 16.05 -19.89
C ASN A 74 5.08 15.00 -18.97
N ARG A 75 3.84 14.61 -19.26
CA ARG A 75 3.13 13.66 -18.38
C ARG A 75 3.41 12.20 -18.74
N LYS A 76 4.19 11.52 -17.89
CA LYS A 76 4.27 10.05 -17.87
C LYS A 76 3.01 9.36 -17.34
N GLN A 77 2.10 10.10 -16.67
CA GLN A 77 0.90 9.54 -16.01
C GLN A 77 -0.38 10.31 -16.37
N LYS A 78 -1.35 9.63 -17.00
CA LYS A 78 -2.63 10.21 -17.47
C LYS A 78 -3.80 9.97 -16.51
N HIS A 79 -3.58 10.15 -15.21
CA HIS A 79 -4.64 10.03 -14.20
C HIS A 79 -5.14 11.40 -13.75
N VAL A 80 -6.36 11.45 -13.23
CA VAL A 80 -6.97 12.65 -12.67
C VAL A 80 -7.64 12.32 -11.34
N THR A 81 -7.62 13.26 -10.41
CA THR A 81 -8.32 13.12 -9.13
C THR A 81 -9.30 14.28 -8.95
N LEU A 82 -10.56 13.96 -8.70
CA LEU A 82 -11.60 14.94 -8.37
C LEU A 82 -12.00 14.75 -6.91
N ARG A 83 -11.79 15.79 -6.11
CA ARG A 83 -12.20 15.82 -4.71
C ARG A 83 -13.40 16.74 -4.54
N ILE A 84 -14.57 16.17 -4.26
CA ILE A 84 -15.77 16.91 -3.90
C ILE A 84 -15.56 17.50 -2.50
N LYS A 85 -15.83 18.80 -2.33
CA LYS A 85 -15.63 19.49 -1.04
C LYS A 85 -16.96 19.76 -0.35
N ASN A 86 -17.78 20.61 -0.97
CA ASN A 86 -19.01 21.12 -0.38
C ASN A 86 -20.14 20.93 -1.39
N VAL A 87 -21.31 20.52 -0.90
CA VAL A 87 -22.52 20.36 -1.72
C VAL A 87 -23.71 20.96 -1.00
N TYR A 88 -24.39 21.89 -1.67
CA TYR A 88 -25.49 22.67 -1.11
C TYR A 88 -26.76 22.52 -1.94
N GLU A 89 -27.90 22.52 -1.28
CA GLU A 89 -29.19 22.70 -1.96
C GLU A 89 -29.28 24.07 -2.61
N THR A 90 -30.07 24.16 -3.67
CA THR A 90 -30.38 25.44 -4.32
C THR A 90 -31.86 25.76 -4.16
N ASN A 91 -32.27 26.94 -4.59
CA ASN A 91 -33.69 27.31 -4.66
C ASN A 91 -34.49 26.47 -5.68
N VAL A 92 -33.83 25.68 -6.54
CA VAL A 92 -34.47 24.78 -7.50
C VAL A 92 -34.29 23.33 -7.04
N SER A 93 -35.41 22.63 -6.81
CA SER A 93 -35.38 21.22 -6.43
C SER A 93 -34.67 20.37 -7.48
N GLY A 94 -33.81 19.45 -7.03
CA GLY A 94 -33.02 18.57 -7.91
C GLY A 94 -31.80 19.23 -8.56
N ILE A 95 -31.49 20.49 -8.24
CA ILE A 95 -30.23 21.14 -8.63
C ILE A 95 -29.41 21.41 -7.36
N LEU A 96 -28.18 20.91 -7.35
CA LEU A 96 -27.24 21.11 -6.26
C LEU A 96 -26.09 21.98 -6.72
N ASN A 97 -25.66 22.86 -5.82
CA ASN A 97 -24.41 23.56 -5.97
C ASN A 97 -23.27 22.67 -5.47
N VAL A 98 -22.19 22.57 -6.25
CA VAL A 98 -21.07 21.68 -5.99
C VAL A 98 -19.77 22.46 -6.04
N GLY A 99 -18.99 22.39 -4.97
CA GLY A 99 -17.61 22.83 -4.91
C GLY A 99 -16.66 21.64 -4.93
N ALA A 100 -15.62 21.69 -5.76
CA ALA A 100 -14.66 20.59 -5.90
C ALA A 100 -13.23 21.09 -6.12
N MET A 101 -12.27 20.17 -6.02
CA MET A 101 -10.88 20.39 -6.39
C MET A 101 -10.46 19.33 -7.40
N LEU A 102 -10.02 19.78 -8.57
CA LEU A 102 -9.46 18.90 -9.60
C LEU A 102 -7.94 18.92 -9.47
N MET A 103 -7.34 17.75 -9.35
CA MET A 103 -5.89 17.57 -9.30
C MET A 103 -5.45 16.78 -10.52
N VAL A 104 -4.51 17.35 -11.26
CA VAL A 104 -3.96 16.72 -12.44
C VAL A 104 -2.43 16.66 -12.28
N PRO A 105 -1.81 15.47 -12.30
CA PRO A 105 -0.37 15.31 -12.13
C PRO A 105 0.41 16.14 -13.15
N SER A 106 1.55 16.69 -12.73
CA SER A 106 2.45 17.46 -13.58
C SER A 106 3.87 16.99 -13.36
N ALA A 107 4.64 16.88 -14.45
CA ALA A 107 6.07 16.62 -14.38
C ALA A 107 6.83 17.94 -14.44
N THR A 108 7.02 18.58 -13.29
CA THR A 108 8.04 19.64 -13.19
C THR A 108 9.15 19.21 -12.24
N THR A 109 10.24 18.70 -12.83
CA THR A 109 11.57 18.59 -12.23
C THR A 109 12.45 19.71 -12.80
N TYR A 110 12.84 20.67 -11.97
CA TYR A 110 13.94 21.60 -12.25
C TYR A 110 15.21 21.05 -11.59
N TYR A 111 16.29 20.87 -12.35
CA TYR A 111 17.61 20.54 -11.79
C TYR A 111 18.52 21.77 -11.85
N HIS A 112 19.26 21.98 -10.76
CA HIS A 112 20.35 22.95 -10.66
C HIS A 112 21.47 22.53 -11.61
N VAL A 113 21.94 23.39 -12.51
CA VAL A 113 23.29 23.27 -13.05
C VAL A 113 24.10 24.40 -12.43
N ASN A 114 24.95 24.07 -11.46
CA ASN A 114 26.00 24.99 -11.03
C ASN A 114 27.02 25.09 -12.16
N VAL A 115 26.81 26.01 -13.10
CA VAL A 115 27.92 26.51 -13.92
C VAL A 115 28.58 27.61 -13.12
N GLY A 116 29.82 27.36 -12.70
CA GLY A 116 30.60 28.30 -11.91
C GLY A 116 30.68 29.68 -12.56
N ASN A 117 30.67 30.70 -11.69
CA ASN A 117 31.04 32.10 -11.91
C ASN A 117 30.52 32.76 -13.20
N SER A 118 29.31 33.33 -13.14
CA SER A 118 29.08 34.75 -13.44
C SER A 118 27.60 35.15 -13.39
N THR A 119 27.35 36.31 -12.77
CA THR A 119 26.14 37.15 -12.81
C THR A 119 24.82 36.56 -12.29
N HIS A 120 24.37 37.13 -11.17
CA HIS A 120 23.10 36.85 -10.49
C HIS A 120 21.89 37.19 -11.37
N ALA A 121 21.18 36.17 -11.84
CA ALA A 121 19.77 36.26 -12.20
C ALA A 121 18.97 35.39 -11.23
N ASN A 122 18.23 36.01 -10.31
CA ASN A 122 17.32 35.30 -9.40
C ASN A 122 16.08 34.87 -10.17
N ILE A 123 16.06 33.64 -10.67
CA ILE A 123 14.86 33.01 -11.22
C ILE A 123 14.21 32.18 -10.11
N TRP A 124 12.97 32.51 -9.76
CA TRP A 124 12.16 31.74 -8.81
C TRP A 124 11.65 30.47 -9.50
N HIS A 125 11.97 29.28 -8.95
CA HIS A 125 11.59 27.99 -9.54
C HIS A 125 10.48 27.30 -8.73
N CYS A 126 9.44 26.80 -9.41
CA CYS A 126 8.32 26.13 -8.78
C CYS A 126 8.27 24.63 -9.07
N LYS A 127 8.39 23.82 -8.01
CA LYS A 127 8.24 22.36 -8.07
C LYS A 127 6.79 21.99 -7.78
N ARG A 128 6.03 21.52 -8.78
CA ARG A 128 4.67 21.00 -8.56
C ARG A 128 4.53 19.60 -9.13
N SER A 129 4.25 18.63 -8.26
CA SER A 129 3.87 17.26 -8.65
C SER A 129 2.46 17.17 -9.24
N SER A 130 1.64 18.21 -9.09
CA SER A 130 0.27 18.29 -9.62
C SER A 130 -0.17 19.75 -9.78
N ILE A 131 -0.93 20.02 -10.84
CA ILE A 131 -1.72 21.24 -11.04
C ILE A 131 -3.05 21.05 -10.32
N ARG A 132 -3.52 22.08 -9.62
CA ARG A 132 -4.74 22.03 -8.82
C ARG A 132 -5.69 23.13 -9.24
N PHE A 133 -6.94 22.79 -9.50
CA PHE A 133 -7.98 23.75 -9.83
C PHE A 133 -9.04 23.82 -8.74
N SER A 134 -9.45 25.04 -8.39
CA SER A 134 -10.63 25.29 -7.56
C SER A 134 -11.83 25.31 -8.47
N LEU A 135 -12.77 24.39 -8.30
CA LEU A 135 -13.95 24.26 -9.15
C LEU A 135 -15.22 24.64 -8.39
N TYR A 136 -16.10 25.35 -9.08
CA TYR A 136 -17.45 25.67 -8.64
C TYR A 136 -18.44 25.42 -9.78
N GLY A 137 -19.59 24.82 -9.46
CA GLY A 137 -20.61 24.56 -10.46
C GLY A 137 -21.90 23.97 -9.91
N PHE A 138 -22.70 23.41 -10.81
CA PHE A 138 -24.01 22.86 -10.49
C PHE A 138 -24.21 21.48 -11.10
N TRP A 139 -24.87 20.62 -10.35
CA TRP A 139 -25.28 19.28 -10.76
C TRP A 139 -26.81 19.18 -10.81
N SER A 140 -27.32 18.54 -11.84
CA SER A 140 -28.75 18.28 -12.04
C SER A 140 -29.04 16.80 -11.80
N GLU A 141 -29.88 16.51 -10.81
CA GLU A 141 -30.28 15.16 -10.44
C GLU A 141 -31.06 14.45 -11.56
N SER A 142 -31.94 15.18 -12.26
CA SER A 142 -32.79 14.62 -13.32
C SER A 142 -32.02 14.24 -14.59
N SER A 143 -30.93 14.94 -14.89
CA SER A 143 -30.12 14.72 -16.10
C SER A 143 -28.81 13.98 -15.83
N GLY A 144 -28.38 13.89 -14.57
CA GLY A 144 -27.07 13.35 -14.19
C GLY A 144 -25.89 14.15 -14.74
N LYS A 145 -26.08 15.44 -15.04
CA LYS A 145 -25.06 16.32 -15.62
C LYS A 145 -24.47 17.22 -14.54
N LEU A 146 -23.14 17.37 -14.54
CA LEU A 146 -22.40 18.32 -13.70
C LEU A 146 -21.57 19.22 -14.61
N CYS A 147 -21.71 20.54 -14.48
CA CYS A 147 -20.83 21.49 -15.14
C CYS A 147 -20.22 22.42 -14.11
N MET A 148 -18.91 22.59 -14.18
CA MET A 148 -18.13 23.41 -13.26
C MET A 148 -17.16 24.27 -14.03
N ILE A 149 -16.93 25.47 -13.54
CA ILE A 149 -15.83 26.33 -13.98
C ILE A 149 -14.83 26.47 -12.84
N GLY A 150 -13.62 26.87 -13.16
CA GLY A 150 -12.66 27.18 -12.13
C GLY A 150 -11.34 27.67 -12.65
N SER A 151 -10.44 27.95 -11.73
CA SER A 151 -9.11 28.44 -12.03
C SER A 151 -8.05 27.71 -11.21
N GLU A 152 -6.82 27.75 -11.73
CA GLU A 152 -5.68 27.16 -11.03
C GLU A 152 -5.43 27.86 -9.69
N ILE A 153 -5.10 27.05 -8.68
CA ILE A 153 -4.66 27.53 -7.37
C ILE A 153 -3.13 27.55 -7.31
N GLY A 154 -2.58 28.77 -7.25
CA GLY A 154 -1.30 29.11 -6.63
C GLY A 154 -0.26 29.79 -7.55
N GLU A 155 0.86 30.19 -6.97
CA GLU A 155 1.67 31.34 -7.42
C GLU A 155 2.59 31.15 -8.65
N CYS A 156 2.57 29.99 -9.30
CA CYS A 156 3.69 29.57 -10.17
C CYS A 156 3.41 29.44 -11.66
N LEU A 157 2.15 29.47 -12.06
CA LEU A 157 1.71 29.29 -13.44
C LEU A 157 0.85 30.49 -13.84
N GLU A 158 0.79 30.75 -15.14
CA GLU A 158 -0.20 31.67 -15.71
C GLU A 158 -1.60 31.26 -15.25
N HIS A 159 -2.51 32.22 -15.07
CA HIS A 159 -3.85 31.97 -14.56
C HIS A 159 -4.65 31.06 -15.53
N LEU A 160 -4.59 29.74 -15.32
CA LEU A 160 -5.33 28.78 -16.13
C LEU A 160 -6.79 28.77 -15.68
N GLU A 161 -7.69 29.11 -16.59
CA GLU A 161 -9.13 29.01 -16.40
C GLU A 161 -9.71 27.83 -17.20
N ILE A 162 -10.65 27.13 -16.59
CA ILE A 162 -11.10 25.82 -17.07
C ILE A 162 -12.61 25.67 -16.97
N VAL A 163 -13.16 24.79 -17.81
CA VAL A 163 -14.50 24.22 -17.65
C VAL A 163 -14.42 22.69 -17.62
N LEU A 164 -15.07 22.10 -16.62
CA LEU A 164 -15.24 20.66 -16.45
C LEU A 164 -16.71 20.30 -16.64
N LYS A 165 -16.98 19.44 -17.63
CA LYS A 165 -18.31 18.90 -17.92
C LYS A 165 -18.29 17.40 -17.68
N LEU A 166 -19.12 16.91 -16.76
CA LEU A 166 -19.31 15.48 -16.49
C LEU A 166 -20.73 15.05 -16.82
N TYR A 167 -20.84 13.84 -17.35
CA TYR A 167 -22.08 13.18 -17.74
C TYR A 167 -22.24 11.87 -16.97
N ASN A 168 -23.48 11.41 -16.82
CA ASN A 168 -23.82 10.16 -16.12
C ASN A 168 -23.41 10.15 -14.63
N VAL A 169 -23.44 11.31 -13.98
CA VAL A 169 -23.32 11.47 -12.53
C VAL A 169 -24.69 11.20 -11.92
N VAL A 170 -25.09 9.93 -11.84
CA VAL A 170 -26.45 9.53 -11.45
C VAL A 170 -26.55 9.07 -10.00
N ASN A 171 -27.73 9.28 -9.41
CA ASN A 171 -28.05 8.98 -8.01
C ASN A 171 -28.57 7.55 -7.77
N LEU A 172 -28.95 6.79 -8.82
CA LEU A 172 -29.70 5.53 -8.68
C LEU A 172 -29.03 4.35 -9.41
N SER A 173 -29.06 3.18 -8.74
CA SER A 173 -28.75 1.81 -9.23
C SER A 173 -27.58 1.73 -10.21
N ASN A 174 -26.36 1.75 -9.67
CA ASN A 174 -25.14 1.60 -10.45
C ASN A 174 -24.62 0.17 -10.37
N THR A 175 -24.13 -0.31 -11.51
CA THR A 175 -23.52 -1.63 -11.64
C THR A 175 -22.02 -1.49 -11.94
N ILE A 176 -21.33 -2.60 -12.16
CA ILE A 176 -19.91 -2.59 -12.48
C ILE A 176 -19.58 -1.86 -13.79
N SER A 177 -20.54 -1.72 -14.71
CA SER A 177 -20.35 -1.05 -16.00
C SER A 177 -20.58 0.46 -15.97
N THR A 178 -21.06 1.03 -14.85
CA THR A 178 -21.30 2.47 -14.75
C THR A 178 -19.99 3.25 -14.85
N LEU A 179 -19.91 4.16 -15.82
CA LEU A 179 -18.83 5.11 -16.01
C LEU A 179 -19.36 6.54 -16.03
N VAL A 180 -18.63 7.44 -15.38
CA VAL A 180 -18.83 8.89 -15.53
C VAL A 180 -17.88 9.36 -16.61
N THR A 181 -18.39 9.97 -17.68
CA THR A 181 -17.56 10.52 -18.76
C THR A 181 -17.55 12.04 -18.69
N GLY A 182 -16.54 12.68 -19.26
CA GLY A 182 -16.44 14.11 -19.20
C GLY A 182 -15.41 14.72 -20.12
N ARG A 183 -15.40 16.04 -20.11
CA ARG A 183 -14.48 16.86 -20.88
C ARG A 183 -13.97 18.02 -20.04
N PHE A 184 -12.69 18.30 -20.21
CA PHE A 184 -11.91 19.31 -19.54
C PHE A 184 -11.37 20.26 -20.61
N GLU A 185 -11.83 21.51 -20.61
CA GLU A 185 -11.56 22.48 -21.67
C GLU A 185 -10.92 23.75 -21.07
N SER A 186 -9.96 24.33 -21.80
CA SER A 186 -9.40 25.65 -21.48
C SER A 186 -10.42 26.73 -21.83
N LEU A 187 -10.55 27.73 -20.95
CA LEU A 187 -11.31 28.95 -21.24
C LEU A 187 -10.45 30.02 -21.94
N SER A 188 -9.14 29.83 -21.98
CA SER A 188 -8.22 30.74 -22.65
C SER A 188 -8.36 30.68 -24.18
N PRO A 189 -8.18 31.81 -24.88
CA PRO A 189 -8.09 31.82 -26.34
C PRO A 189 -6.92 30.98 -26.88
N LYS A 190 -7.11 30.33 -28.04
CA LYS A 190 -6.11 29.45 -28.68
C LYS A 190 -4.71 30.04 -28.90
N HIS A 191 -4.60 31.36 -28.94
CA HIS A 191 -3.35 32.09 -29.18
C HIS A 191 -2.60 32.44 -27.89
N GLU A 192 -3.20 32.19 -26.72
CA GLU A 192 -2.55 32.41 -25.43
C GLU A 192 -1.75 31.19 -24.98
N VAL A 193 -0.69 31.44 -24.21
CA VAL A 193 0.18 30.40 -23.63
C VAL A 193 -0.57 29.54 -22.61
N SER A 194 -1.62 30.09 -22.01
CA SER A 194 -2.53 29.44 -21.08
C SER A 194 -3.52 28.46 -21.74
N TYR A 195 -3.61 28.43 -23.07
CA TYR A 195 -4.51 27.52 -23.79
C TYR A 195 -3.97 26.09 -23.87
N PHE A 196 -4.87 25.13 -23.66
CA PHE A 196 -4.62 23.72 -23.92
C PHE A 196 -5.80 23.11 -24.67
N GLU A 197 -5.52 22.08 -25.47
CA GLU A 197 -6.56 21.38 -26.22
C GLU A 197 -7.53 20.64 -25.28
N PRO A 198 -8.83 20.57 -25.62
CA PRO A 198 -9.80 19.86 -24.81
C PRO A 198 -9.40 18.40 -24.53
N ILE A 199 -9.41 18.03 -23.27
CA ILE A 199 -9.09 16.69 -22.78
C ILE A 199 -10.39 15.98 -22.47
N SER A 200 -10.52 14.75 -22.97
CA SER A 200 -11.65 13.89 -22.59
C SER A 200 -11.23 13.01 -21.44
N LEU A 201 -12.12 12.73 -20.50
CA LEU A 201 -11.83 11.89 -19.35
C LEU A 201 -12.98 10.98 -19.00
N PHE A 202 -12.67 9.89 -18.31
CA PHE A 202 -13.66 9.09 -17.62
C PHE A 202 -13.24 8.84 -16.17
N ILE A 203 -14.23 8.70 -15.32
CA ILE A 203 -14.10 8.43 -13.90
C ILE A 203 -14.84 7.13 -13.64
N PHE A 204 -14.18 6.22 -12.95
CA PHE A 204 -14.83 5.01 -12.45
C PHE A 204 -15.34 5.29 -11.03
N PRO A 205 -16.66 5.50 -10.86
CA PRO A 205 -17.13 6.23 -9.70
C PRO A 205 -17.11 5.35 -8.43
N ARG A 206 -16.62 5.93 -7.33
CA ARG A 206 -16.90 5.46 -5.96
C ARG A 206 -18.26 6.02 -5.57
N MET A 207 -19.30 5.22 -5.74
CA MET A 207 -20.67 5.58 -5.38
C MET A 207 -21.04 4.96 -4.02
N GLY A 208 -21.94 5.62 -3.30
CA GLY A 208 -22.40 5.21 -1.96
C GLY A 208 -23.23 3.92 -1.92
N TYR A 209 -23.98 3.78 -0.82
CA TYR A 209 -24.62 2.55 -0.30
C TYR A 209 -25.51 1.74 -1.28
N ASP A 210 -25.96 2.33 -2.39
CA ASP A 210 -26.94 1.74 -3.31
C ASP A 210 -26.33 1.02 -4.53
N TYR A 211 -25.07 0.60 -4.45
CA TYR A 211 -24.42 -0.20 -5.48
C TYR A 211 -25.08 -1.58 -5.66
N GLU A 212 -25.36 -1.96 -6.91
CA GLU A 212 -25.93 -3.26 -7.28
C GLU A 212 -24.83 -4.20 -7.81
N TYR A 213 -24.67 -5.34 -7.13
CA TYR A 213 -23.72 -6.37 -7.51
C TYR A 213 -24.36 -7.27 -8.56
N THR A 214 -23.65 -7.52 -9.66
CA THR A 214 -24.18 -8.26 -10.81
C THR A 214 -23.36 -9.51 -11.14
N LEU A 215 -22.17 -9.68 -10.55
CA LEU A 215 -21.25 -10.76 -10.92
C LEU A 215 -21.34 -11.99 -10.00
N ASP A 216 -22.06 -11.98 -8.88
CA ASP A 216 -22.11 -13.10 -7.93
C ASP A 216 -23.12 -14.21 -8.29
N THR A 217 -23.08 -14.67 -9.54
CA THR A 217 -24.00 -15.67 -10.09
C THR A 217 -23.83 -17.07 -9.46
N LYS A 218 -24.85 -17.93 -9.58
CA LYS A 218 -24.77 -19.33 -9.10
C LYS A 218 -23.66 -20.13 -9.79
N GLU A 219 -23.44 -19.87 -11.08
CA GLU A 219 -22.37 -20.49 -11.87
C GLU A 219 -21.00 -20.12 -11.32
N ALA A 220 -20.78 -18.83 -11.04
CA ALA A 220 -19.52 -18.36 -10.46
C ALA A 220 -19.24 -18.95 -9.08
N LYS A 221 -20.28 -19.19 -8.27
CA LYS A 221 -20.15 -19.87 -6.97
C LYS A 221 -19.73 -21.33 -7.11
N ASN A 222 -20.13 -22.01 -8.19
CA ASN A 222 -19.77 -23.40 -8.46
C ASN A 222 -18.37 -23.54 -9.08
N GLU A 223 -17.91 -22.57 -9.88
CA GLU A 223 -16.54 -22.55 -10.45
C GLU A 223 -15.44 -22.47 -9.38
N SER A 224 -15.78 -21.99 -8.19
CA SER A 224 -14.84 -21.82 -7.09
C SER A 224 -14.27 -23.14 -6.55
N SER A 225 -14.74 -24.32 -6.98
CA SER A 225 -14.56 -25.58 -6.26
C SER A 225 -13.18 -26.23 -6.31
N ASP A 226 -12.32 -25.97 -7.31
CA ASP A 226 -11.06 -26.72 -7.47
C ASP A 226 -9.79 -25.85 -7.31
N GLU A 227 -9.47 -25.56 -6.04
CA GLU A 227 -8.33 -24.73 -5.66
C GLU A 227 -7.26 -25.57 -4.95
N GLY A 228 -6.62 -26.45 -5.72
CA GLY A 228 -5.43 -27.15 -5.23
C GLY A 228 -4.29 -26.17 -4.93
N GLY A 229 -3.62 -26.35 -3.78
CA GLY A 229 -2.26 -25.85 -3.55
C GLY A 229 -2.06 -24.76 -2.49
N LEU A 230 -3.12 -24.17 -1.90
CA LEU A 230 -3.00 -23.13 -0.86
C LEU A 230 -3.47 -23.60 0.52
N VAL A 231 -2.81 -23.09 1.57
CA VAL A 231 -3.09 -23.39 2.99
C VAL A 231 -4.57 -23.10 3.32
N PRO A 232 -5.21 -23.89 4.20
CA PRO A 232 -6.58 -23.65 4.63
C PRO A 232 -6.79 -22.21 5.16
N GLY A 233 -7.89 -21.60 4.76
CA GLY A 233 -8.29 -20.26 5.21
C GLY A 233 -8.81 -20.25 6.65
N LEU A 234 -8.56 -19.14 7.34
CA LEU A 234 -9.11 -18.84 8.66
C LEU A 234 -10.52 -18.26 8.51
N ALA A 235 -11.48 -18.79 9.27
CA ALA A 235 -12.82 -18.24 9.32
C ALA A 235 -12.83 -16.83 9.93
N ILE A 236 -13.68 -15.95 9.40
CA ILE A 236 -13.84 -14.57 9.87
C ILE A 236 -15.28 -14.30 10.31
N ASN A 237 -15.48 -13.26 11.11
CA ASN A 237 -16.82 -12.82 11.49
C ASN A 237 -17.45 -12.00 10.36
N LEU A 238 -18.54 -12.50 9.79
CA LEU A 238 -19.22 -11.85 8.66
C LEU A 238 -20.10 -10.66 9.04
N ILE A 239 -20.40 -10.47 10.34
CA ILE A 239 -21.13 -9.28 10.82
C ILE A 239 -20.32 -8.01 10.57
N ARG A 240 -18.99 -8.12 10.60
CA ARG A 240 -18.04 -7.04 10.28
C ARG A 240 -17.13 -7.45 9.14
N LEU A 241 -17.73 -7.97 8.06
CA LEU A 241 -17.00 -8.41 6.88
C LEU A 241 -15.99 -7.36 6.44
N CYS A 242 -16.44 -6.12 6.24
CA CYS A 242 -15.63 -5.03 5.68
C CYS A 242 -14.43 -4.69 6.54
N SER A 243 -14.57 -4.65 7.86
CA SER A 243 -13.43 -4.45 8.75
C SER A 243 -12.45 -5.63 8.71
N ASN A 244 -12.96 -6.87 8.62
CA ASN A 244 -12.13 -8.08 8.62
C ASN A 244 -11.38 -8.30 7.31
N ILE A 245 -11.99 -7.95 6.18
CA ILE A 245 -11.35 -8.07 4.85
C ILE A 245 -10.67 -6.78 4.40
N TYR A 246 -10.76 -5.69 5.16
CA TYR A 246 -10.08 -4.42 4.86
C TYR A 246 -8.60 -4.59 4.45
N PRO A 247 -7.77 -5.35 5.20
CA PRO A 247 -6.38 -5.57 4.80
C PRO A 247 -6.25 -6.38 3.50
N MET A 248 -7.24 -7.23 3.17
CA MET A 248 -7.30 -7.95 1.89
C MET A 248 -7.53 -7.01 0.72
N ILE A 249 -8.52 -6.13 0.85
CA ILE A 249 -9.04 -5.31 -0.26
C ILE A 249 -8.34 -3.94 -0.38
N ASN A 250 -7.43 -3.60 0.54
CA ASN A 250 -6.58 -2.41 0.52
C ASN A 250 -5.09 -2.76 0.70
N GLY A 251 -4.68 -3.89 0.12
CA GLY A 251 -3.35 -4.49 0.28
C GLY A 251 -2.49 -4.41 -0.97
N ILE A 252 -1.18 -4.61 -0.79
CA ILE A 252 -0.20 -4.78 -1.87
C ILE A 252 0.38 -6.19 -1.71
N TYR A 253 0.50 -6.90 -2.83
CA TYR A 253 0.90 -8.30 -2.86
C TYR A 253 1.96 -8.54 -3.91
N ASP A 254 2.93 -9.38 -3.57
CA ASP A 254 3.93 -9.88 -4.49
C ASP A 254 3.32 -10.97 -5.37
N LEU A 255 3.61 -10.91 -6.67
CA LEU A 255 3.12 -11.85 -7.69
C LEU A 255 4.17 -12.92 -7.98
N GLN A 256 3.76 -14.18 -7.89
CA GLN A 256 4.61 -15.33 -8.19
C GLN A 256 4.05 -16.10 -9.38
N TYR A 257 4.86 -16.19 -10.43
CA TYR A 257 4.50 -16.81 -11.72
C TYR A 257 5.11 -18.20 -11.88
N HIS A 258 4.54 -18.96 -12.80
CA HIS A 258 5.10 -20.24 -13.20
C HIS A 258 6.50 -20.06 -13.81
N SER A 259 7.37 -21.08 -13.70
CA SER A 259 8.79 -20.95 -14.08
C SER A 259 9.03 -20.62 -15.55
N ASP A 260 8.08 -20.99 -16.41
CA ASP A 260 8.06 -20.78 -17.85
C ASP A 260 7.32 -19.50 -18.29
N CYS A 261 6.89 -18.68 -17.34
CA CYS A 261 6.37 -17.34 -17.59
C CYS A 261 7.51 -16.32 -17.69
N TYR A 262 7.83 -15.92 -18.92
CA TYR A 262 8.87 -14.92 -19.21
C TYR A 262 8.32 -13.60 -19.78
N SER A 263 7.06 -13.58 -20.21
CA SER A 263 6.35 -12.41 -20.74
C SER A 263 4.88 -12.46 -20.36
N GLU A 264 4.13 -11.37 -20.58
CA GLU A 264 2.71 -11.28 -20.23
C GLU A 264 1.81 -12.29 -20.97
N LYS A 265 2.22 -12.73 -22.17
CA LYS A 265 1.45 -13.65 -23.00
C LYS A 265 1.14 -14.96 -22.27
N ASN A 266 -0.15 -15.23 -22.06
CA ASN A 266 -0.67 -16.38 -21.30
C ASN A 266 -0.19 -16.46 -19.84
N CYS A 267 0.39 -15.41 -19.27
CA CYS A 267 0.91 -15.40 -17.90
C CYS A 267 0.42 -14.20 -17.09
N SER A 268 -0.20 -13.20 -17.72
CA SER A 268 -0.77 -12.03 -17.08
C SER A 268 -2.22 -11.82 -17.53
N PRO A 269 -3.10 -11.28 -16.66
CA PRO A 269 -4.42 -10.81 -17.07
C PRO A 269 -4.38 -9.48 -17.86
N LEU A 270 -3.20 -8.90 -18.08
CA LEU A 270 -3.05 -7.70 -18.91
C LEU A 270 -2.85 -8.09 -20.39
N TRP A 271 -3.43 -7.31 -21.29
CA TRP A 271 -3.14 -7.42 -22.72
C TRP A 271 -1.96 -6.51 -23.05
N GLY A 272 -0.82 -7.14 -23.35
CA GLY A 272 0.38 -6.47 -23.78
C GLY A 272 1.41 -7.49 -24.24
N ASP A 273 2.22 -7.10 -25.22
CA ASP A 273 3.44 -7.82 -25.58
C ASP A 273 4.64 -7.32 -24.75
N SER A 274 4.37 -6.78 -23.55
CA SER A 274 5.43 -6.37 -22.65
C SER A 274 6.30 -7.58 -22.32
N ARG A 275 7.61 -7.40 -22.46
CA ARG A 275 8.59 -8.41 -22.04
C ARG A 275 8.71 -8.52 -20.53
N GLN A 276 8.08 -7.62 -19.76
CA GLN A 276 8.19 -7.59 -18.32
C GLN A 276 6.83 -7.87 -17.67
N LEU A 277 6.81 -8.90 -16.82
CA LEU A 277 5.66 -9.24 -15.98
C LEU A 277 5.57 -8.28 -14.78
N PRO A 278 4.36 -7.91 -14.34
CA PRO A 278 4.20 -7.10 -13.13
C PRO A 278 4.67 -7.88 -11.89
N TYR A 279 5.44 -7.24 -11.02
CA TYR A 279 5.94 -7.81 -9.77
C TYR A 279 4.90 -7.72 -8.65
N ILE A 280 4.10 -6.65 -8.63
CA ILE A 280 3.10 -6.42 -7.59
C ILE A 280 1.69 -6.33 -8.16
N VAL A 281 0.71 -6.66 -7.30
CA VAL A 281 -0.69 -6.27 -7.46
C VAL A 281 -1.14 -5.48 -6.23
N SER A 282 -1.84 -4.38 -6.48
CA SER A 282 -2.46 -3.52 -5.47
C SER A 282 -3.97 -3.65 -5.56
N LEU A 283 -4.63 -3.84 -4.42
CA LEU A 283 -6.08 -3.78 -4.32
C LEU A 283 -6.52 -2.50 -3.63
N GLU A 284 -7.60 -1.91 -4.13
CA GLU A 284 -8.25 -0.77 -3.48
C GLU A 284 -9.76 -0.99 -3.44
N GLY A 285 -10.29 -1.05 -2.21
CA GLY A 285 -11.70 -1.25 -1.95
C GLY A 285 -12.47 0.01 -2.32
N MET A 286 -13.34 -0.11 -3.33
CA MET A 286 -14.18 0.99 -3.80
C MET A 286 -15.47 1.08 -2.97
N VAL A 287 -16.12 -0.06 -2.77
CA VAL A 287 -17.36 -0.19 -1.99
C VAL A 287 -17.30 -1.50 -1.23
N CYS A 288 -17.60 -1.48 0.06
CA CYS A 288 -17.77 -2.70 0.85
C CYS A 288 -19.06 -2.60 1.66
N SER A 289 -19.88 -3.65 1.61
CA SER A 289 -21.15 -3.72 2.32
C SER A 289 -21.13 -4.88 3.31
N ASP A 290 -21.22 -4.57 4.60
CA ASP A 290 -21.43 -5.58 5.66
C ASP A 290 -22.81 -6.24 5.55
N VAL A 291 -23.81 -5.50 5.05
CA VAL A 291 -25.19 -5.99 4.90
C VAL A 291 -25.32 -6.95 3.72
N LYS A 292 -24.86 -6.53 2.53
CA LYS A 292 -24.88 -7.39 1.33
C LYS A 292 -23.78 -8.45 1.38
N GLN A 293 -22.78 -8.27 2.25
CA GLN A 293 -21.57 -9.09 2.35
C GLN A 293 -20.85 -9.20 1.01
N ARG A 294 -20.66 -8.06 0.37
CA ARG A 294 -20.04 -7.93 -0.95
C ARG A 294 -19.06 -6.78 -0.98
N VAL A 295 -18.11 -6.89 -1.90
CA VAL A 295 -17.09 -5.87 -2.13
C VAL A 295 -16.96 -5.57 -3.61
N LYS A 296 -16.71 -4.31 -3.95
CA LYS A 296 -16.25 -3.83 -5.24
C LYS A 296 -14.82 -3.34 -5.08
N VAL A 297 -13.92 -3.80 -5.92
CA VAL A 297 -12.48 -3.60 -5.75
C VAL A 297 -11.83 -3.24 -7.09
N LEU A 298 -10.86 -2.32 -7.06
CA LEU A 298 -9.92 -2.13 -8.15
C LEU A 298 -8.70 -3.01 -7.92
N ILE A 299 -8.16 -3.59 -8.99
CA ILE A 299 -7.02 -4.50 -8.96
C ILE A 299 -5.97 -3.97 -9.94
N GLY A 300 -4.97 -3.25 -9.42
CA GLY A 300 -3.91 -2.64 -10.22
C GLY A 300 -2.66 -3.49 -10.25
N PHE A 301 -2.08 -3.67 -11.43
CA PHE A 301 -0.84 -4.41 -11.65
C PHE A 301 0.31 -3.43 -11.95
N GLY A 302 1.50 -3.66 -11.41
CA GLY A 302 2.63 -2.77 -11.61
C GLY A 302 3.97 -3.28 -11.10
N ASN A 303 4.97 -2.39 -11.12
CA ASN A 303 6.34 -2.60 -10.62
C ASN A 303 6.70 -1.50 -9.62
N ILE A 304 7.56 -1.80 -8.65
CA ILE A 304 7.87 -0.93 -7.50
C ILE A 304 8.49 0.42 -7.92
N ASP A 305 9.12 0.50 -9.09
CA ASP A 305 9.70 1.74 -9.65
C ASP A 305 8.65 2.83 -9.94
N SER A 306 7.36 2.47 -10.01
CA SER A 306 6.26 3.44 -9.96
C SER A 306 5.92 3.71 -8.50
N GLY A 307 6.61 4.68 -7.89
CA GLY A 307 6.57 4.96 -6.45
C GLY A 307 5.18 4.93 -5.80
N TYR A 308 5.17 4.66 -4.49
CA TYR A 308 4.06 4.43 -3.51
C TYR A 308 2.65 5.02 -3.72
N ARG A 309 2.44 5.95 -4.65
CA ARG A 309 1.11 6.44 -5.05
C ARG A 309 0.65 5.71 -6.32
N TRP A 310 -0.22 4.74 -6.13
CA TRP A 310 -0.92 4.10 -7.23
C TRP A 310 -1.67 5.17 -8.06
N SER A 311 -1.33 5.23 -9.34
CA SER A 311 -2.02 6.03 -10.35
C SER A 311 -2.96 5.13 -11.14
N PHE A 312 -4.26 5.44 -11.16
CA PHE A 312 -5.23 4.67 -11.93
C PHE A 312 -4.86 4.66 -13.42
N ASN A 313 -4.65 3.47 -13.97
CA ASN A 313 -4.38 3.23 -15.37
C ASN A 313 -5.26 2.06 -15.84
N PRO A 314 -6.28 2.29 -16.69
CA PRO A 314 -7.22 1.26 -17.11
C PRO A 314 -6.55 0.11 -17.89
N ASN A 315 -5.39 0.34 -18.51
CA ASN A 315 -4.65 -0.71 -19.22
C ASN A 315 -3.92 -1.68 -18.27
N ALA A 316 -3.68 -1.26 -17.03
CA ALA A 316 -3.00 -2.04 -16.00
C ALA A 316 -3.89 -2.29 -14.77
N THR A 317 -5.20 -2.03 -14.88
CA THR A 317 -6.14 -2.12 -13.75
C THR A 317 -7.39 -2.88 -14.18
N LEU A 318 -7.85 -3.79 -13.33
CA LEU A 318 -9.14 -4.45 -13.45
C LEU A 318 -10.11 -3.88 -12.41
N VAL A 319 -11.40 -4.08 -12.64
CA VAL A 319 -12.44 -3.89 -11.62
C VAL A 319 -13.08 -5.22 -11.31
N GLY A 320 -13.32 -5.51 -10.05
CA GLY A 320 -14.01 -6.74 -9.66
C GLY A 320 -15.07 -6.55 -8.60
N GLU A 321 -15.96 -7.54 -8.54
CA GLU A 321 -16.89 -7.76 -7.45
C GLU A 321 -16.55 -9.06 -6.75
N GLY A 322 -16.68 -9.07 -5.42
CA GLY A 322 -16.34 -10.22 -4.62
C GLY A 322 -17.29 -10.49 -3.46
N TRP A 323 -17.24 -11.72 -2.99
CA TRP A 323 -18.00 -12.24 -1.86
C TRP A 323 -17.14 -13.17 -1.03
N TRP A 324 -17.50 -13.33 0.24
CA TRP A 324 -16.87 -14.33 1.09
C TRP A 324 -17.47 -15.71 0.83
N ASP A 325 -16.63 -16.69 0.52
CA ASP A 325 -16.96 -18.11 0.50
C ASP A 325 -16.69 -18.72 1.87
N GLU A 326 -17.76 -18.96 2.63
CA GLU A 326 -17.70 -19.57 3.96
C GLU A 326 -17.18 -21.01 3.95
N ARG A 327 -17.41 -21.78 2.88
CA ARG A 327 -16.96 -23.18 2.81
C ARG A 327 -15.44 -23.26 2.73
N LYS A 328 -14.84 -22.28 2.03
CA LYS A 328 -13.40 -22.21 1.78
C LYS A 328 -12.67 -21.21 2.68
N ASN A 329 -13.40 -20.39 3.44
CA ASN A 329 -12.89 -19.29 4.25
C ASN A 329 -12.00 -18.34 3.45
N GLN A 330 -12.55 -17.82 2.36
CA GLN A 330 -11.82 -16.92 1.47
C GLN A 330 -12.72 -15.91 0.78
N LEU A 331 -12.15 -14.77 0.42
CA LEU A 331 -12.75 -13.81 -0.48
C LEU A 331 -12.56 -14.30 -1.92
N HIS A 332 -13.64 -14.50 -2.66
CA HIS A 332 -13.61 -14.76 -4.09
C HIS A 332 -14.01 -13.50 -4.86
N VAL A 333 -13.34 -13.20 -5.96
CA VAL A 333 -13.54 -12.01 -6.79
C VAL A 333 -13.59 -12.40 -8.26
N ILE A 334 -14.60 -11.89 -8.96
CA ILE A 334 -14.65 -11.89 -10.42
C ILE A 334 -14.20 -10.52 -10.88
N ALA A 335 -13.21 -10.47 -11.77
CA ALA A 335 -12.64 -9.24 -12.27
C ALA A 335 -12.83 -9.11 -13.78
N CYS A 336 -13.17 -7.89 -14.20
CA CYS A 336 -13.40 -7.45 -15.56
C CYS A 336 -12.38 -6.39 -15.97
N ARG A 337 -12.14 -6.29 -17.27
CA ARG A 337 -11.23 -5.35 -17.90
C ARG A 337 -11.93 -4.08 -18.33
N PHE A 338 -11.15 -3.01 -18.46
CA PHE A 338 -11.56 -1.83 -19.20
C PHE A 338 -11.18 -2.02 -20.68
N LEU A 339 -12.16 -1.99 -21.56
CA LEU A 339 -12.00 -2.14 -23.01
C LEU A 339 -12.24 -0.81 -23.72
N GLY A 340 -11.74 -0.67 -24.96
CA GLY A 340 -11.95 0.54 -25.79
C GLY A 340 -11.15 1.78 -25.37
N VAL A 341 -10.20 1.66 -24.43
CA VAL A 341 -9.41 2.77 -23.86
C VAL A 341 -8.60 3.52 -24.91
N GLU A 342 -8.01 2.80 -25.88
CA GLU A 342 -7.13 3.41 -26.89
C GLU A 342 -7.88 4.11 -28.02
N GLU A 343 -9.18 3.85 -28.16
CA GLU A 343 -9.99 4.38 -29.25
C GLU A 343 -10.57 5.77 -28.89
N SER A 344 -11.34 5.85 -27.81
CA SER A 344 -11.99 7.09 -27.37
C SER A 344 -12.58 6.95 -25.96
N VAL A 345 -12.87 8.05 -25.29
CA VAL A 345 -13.59 8.01 -23.99
C VAL A 345 -15.00 7.41 -24.13
N ALA A 346 -15.64 7.58 -25.30
CA ALA A 346 -17.00 7.09 -25.54
C ALA A 346 -17.07 5.57 -25.74
N SER A 347 -15.98 4.94 -26.20
CA SER A 347 -15.89 3.49 -26.38
C SER A 347 -15.41 2.76 -25.12
N VAL A 348 -15.01 3.49 -24.06
CA VAL A 348 -14.60 2.86 -22.80
C VAL A 348 -15.78 2.15 -22.16
N HIS A 349 -15.61 0.87 -21.88
CA HIS A 349 -16.60 0.06 -21.17
C HIS A 349 -15.92 -1.04 -20.36
N VAL A 350 -16.65 -1.59 -19.39
CA VAL A 350 -16.21 -2.75 -18.62
C VAL A 350 -16.64 -4.02 -19.35
N GLY A 351 -15.70 -4.91 -19.63
CA GLY A 351 -15.94 -6.16 -20.36
C GLY A 351 -14.89 -7.22 -20.01
N ASP A 352 -14.99 -8.41 -20.62
CA ASP A 352 -14.12 -9.57 -20.33
C ASP A 352 -13.93 -9.84 -18.82
N CYS A 353 -14.95 -10.44 -18.21
CA CYS A 353 -14.96 -10.82 -16.80
C CYS A 353 -14.41 -12.24 -16.55
N SER A 354 -13.40 -12.65 -17.31
CA SER A 354 -12.82 -14.00 -17.24
C SER A 354 -11.84 -14.21 -16.10
N THR A 355 -11.30 -13.13 -15.54
CA THR A 355 -10.34 -13.19 -14.44
C THR A 355 -11.05 -13.57 -13.14
N ARG A 356 -10.46 -14.53 -12.43
CA ARG A 356 -10.85 -14.97 -11.10
C ARG A 356 -9.73 -14.67 -10.13
N MET A 357 -10.09 -14.36 -8.91
CA MET A 357 -9.14 -14.10 -7.84
C MET A 357 -9.69 -14.61 -6.52
N SER A 358 -8.81 -15.19 -5.70
CA SER A 358 -9.15 -15.59 -4.33
C SER A 358 -8.10 -15.08 -3.36
N LEU A 359 -8.54 -14.54 -2.23
CA LEU A 359 -7.70 -14.11 -1.11
C LEU A 359 -8.18 -14.76 0.18
N ARG A 360 -7.25 -15.19 1.04
CA ARG A 360 -7.57 -15.74 2.36
C ARG A 360 -6.51 -15.39 3.38
N ILE A 361 -6.91 -15.35 4.65
CA ILE A 361 -5.97 -15.36 5.77
C ILE A 361 -5.59 -16.83 6.00
N PRO A 362 -4.31 -17.21 5.93
CA PRO A 362 -3.91 -18.58 6.21
C PRO A 362 -4.12 -18.90 7.69
N LYS A 363 -4.61 -20.12 7.98
CA LYS A 363 -4.81 -20.59 9.36
C LYS A 363 -3.50 -20.90 10.08
N ILE A 364 -2.45 -21.22 9.34
CA ILE A 364 -1.16 -21.69 9.85
C ILE A 364 -0.03 -20.91 9.17
N TRP A 365 0.91 -20.41 9.96
CA TRP A 365 2.21 -19.89 9.52
C TRP A 365 3.32 -20.89 9.81
N SER A 366 4.41 -20.81 9.06
CA SER A 366 5.63 -21.59 9.27
C SER A 366 6.86 -20.78 8.86
N ILE A 367 8.06 -21.29 9.10
CA ILE A 367 9.32 -20.71 8.59
C ILE A 367 9.35 -20.57 7.06
N ASN A 368 8.59 -21.39 6.32
CA ASN A 368 8.56 -21.35 4.86
C ASN A 368 7.60 -20.29 4.30
N ASP A 369 6.54 -19.99 5.04
CA ASP A 369 5.54 -19.01 4.65
C ASP A 369 4.82 -18.46 5.89
N ALA A 370 5.02 -17.17 6.13
CA ALA A 370 4.37 -16.38 7.16
C ALA A 370 3.60 -15.19 6.57
N SER A 371 3.15 -15.32 5.32
CA SER A 371 2.33 -14.29 4.66
C SER A 371 1.03 -14.08 5.44
N SER A 372 0.68 -12.83 5.72
CA SER A 372 -0.57 -12.53 6.45
C SER A 372 -1.82 -12.84 5.63
N ILE A 373 -1.71 -12.71 4.31
CA ILE A 373 -2.75 -12.99 3.34
C ILE A 373 -2.08 -13.70 2.17
N VAL A 374 -2.74 -14.75 1.68
CA VAL A 374 -2.33 -15.52 0.52
C VAL A 374 -3.47 -15.58 -0.48
N GLY A 375 -3.13 -15.73 -1.75
CA GLY A 375 -4.14 -15.80 -2.79
C GLY A 375 -3.65 -16.32 -4.12
N GLN A 376 -4.55 -16.29 -5.08
CA GLN A 376 -4.29 -16.69 -6.46
C GLN A 376 -5.14 -15.86 -7.41
N ILE A 377 -4.61 -15.60 -8.61
CA ILE A 377 -5.33 -15.01 -9.75
C ILE A 377 -5.22 -16.01 -10.92
N TRP A 378 -6.31 -16.25 -11.62
CA TRP A 378 -6.33 -17.16 -12.77
C TRP A 378 -7.41 -16.78 -13.78
N SER A 379 -7.27 -17.28 -15.00
CA SER A 379 -8.32 -17.18 -16.03
C SER A 379 -9.30 -18.33 -15.91
N ASN A 380 -10.60 -18.08 -16.08
CA ASN A 380 -11.61 -19.13 -16.24
C ASN A 380 -11.69 -19.68 -17.68
N LYS A 381 -10.83 -19.19 -18.60
CA LYS A 381 -10.79 -19.62 -19.99
C LYS A 381 -9.98 -20.89 -20.19
N THR A 382 -10.21 -21.56 -21.31
CA THR A 382 -9.43 -22.73 -21.75
C THR A 382 -8.14 -22.30 -22.44
N VAL A 383 -7.11 -23.16 -22.38
CA VAL A 383 -5.86 -22.97 -23.11
C VAL A 383 -6.14 -22.73 -24.60
N GLY A 384 -5.60 -21.64 -25.15
CA GLY A 384 -5.80 -21.24 -26.54
C GLY A 384 -6.78 -20.08 -26.75
N ASP A 385 -7.61 -19.74 -25.74
CA ASP A 385 -8.40 -18.51 -25.73
C ASP A 385 -7.47 -17.29 -25.55
N ALA A 386 -7.78 -16.16 -26.19
CA ALA A 386 -7.00 -14.93 -26.08
C ALA A 386 -7.02 -14.30 -24.67
N ALA A 387 -8.02 -14.62 -23.85
CA ALA A 387 -8.11 -14.20 -22.45
C ALA A 387 -7.57 -15.25 -21.46
N TYR A 388 -7.01 -16.35 -21.96
CA TYR A 388 -6.34 -17.35 -21.11
C TYR A 388 -5.03 -16.82 -20.54
N PHE A 389 -4.81 -17.05 -19.25
CA PHE A 389 -3.51 -16.94 -18.63
C PHE A 389 -3.38 -17.94 -17.47
N LYS A 390 -2.14 -18.34 -17.19
CA LYS A 390 -1.80 -19.27 -16.13
C LYS A 390 -2.08 -18.68 -14.75
N ARG A 391 -2.28 -19.56 -13.78
CA ARG A 391 -2.44 -19.19 -12.39
C ARG A 391 -1.20 -18.46 -11.86
N ILE A 392 -1.44 -17.37 -11.12
CA ILE A 392 -0.46 -16.54 -10.44
C ILE A 392 -0.74 -16.63 -8.94
N ILE A 393 0.29 -16.77 -8.11
CA ILE A 393 0.15 -16.77 -6.65
C ILE A 393 0.40 -15.37 -6.09
N LEU A 394 -0.34 -15.02 -5.04
CA LEU A 394 -0.26 -13.75 -4.34
C LEU A 394 0.21 -14.00 -2.91
N ARG A 395 1.15 -13.18 -2.45
CA ARG A 395 1.59 -13.17 -1.06
C ARG A 395 1.66 -11.75 -0.54
N SER A 396 1.34 -11.55 0.74
CA SER A 396 1.51 -10.24 1.38
C SER A 396 2.93 -9.72 1.17
N HIS A 397 3.05 -8.47 0.74
CA HIS A 397 4.34 -7.82 0.59
C HIS A 397 5.10 -7.79 1.92
N GLN A 398 6.40 -8.08 1.89
CA GLN A 398 7.23 -8.48 3.04
C GLN A 398 7.18 -7.50 4.24
N ASP A 399 6.90 -6.23 4.01
CA ASP A 399 6.85 -5.20 5.05
C ASP A 399 5.52 -5.05 5.80
N LYS A 400 4.42 -5.62 5.28
CA LYS A 400 3.08 -5.46 5.86
C LYS A 400 2.64 -6.69 6.62
N ARG A 401 2.92 -6.73 7.92
CA ARG A 401 2.40 -7.76 8.84
C ARG A 401 1.08 -7.32 9.45
N THR A 402 -0.02 -7.97 9.07
CA THR A 402 -1.32 -7.72 9.70
C THR A 402 -1.58 -8.79 10.74
N ARG A 403 -1.71 -8.39 12.02
CA ARG A 403 -2.06 -9.32 13.08
C ARG A 403 -3.52 -9.73 12.94
N VAL A 404 -3.77 -11.00 12.62
CA VAL A 404 -5.10 -11.58 12.67
C VAL A 404 -5.15 -12.59 13.81
N SER A 405 -6.14 -12.44 14.69
CA SER A 405 -6.36 -13.38 15.80
C SER A 405 -6.77 -14.75 15.25
N GLY A 406 -6.24 -15.83 15.83
CA GLY A 406 -6.61 -17.21 15.46
C GLY A 406 -5.65 -17.92 14.48
N ILE A 407 -4.65 -17.20 13.95
CA ILE A 407 -3.54 -17.84 13.22
C ILE A 407 -2.67 -18.61 14.22
N LYS A 408 -2.27 -19.83 13.83
CA LYS A 408 -1.30 -20.65 14.57
C LYS A 408 0.05 -20.62 13.86
N TYR A 409 1.13 -20.84 14.59
CA TYR A 409 2.45 -21.06 14.01
C TYR A 409 2.86 -22.52 14.20
N GLU A 410 3.42 -23.14 13.16
CA GLU A 410 3.97 -24.49 13.21
C GLU A 410 5.48 -24.43 13.09
N TYR A 411 6.16 -24.77 14.19
CA TYR A 411 7.61 -24.87 14.21
C TYR A 411 8.07 -26.20 13.58
N THR A 412 8.94 -26.11 12.57
CA THR A 412 9.41 -27.27 11.81
C THR A 412 10.89 -27.59 12.01
N LYS A 413 11.67 -26.68 12.61
CA LYS A 413 13.13 -26.78 12.76
C LYS A 413 13.60 -26.95 14.20
N LEU A 414 12.71 -26.91 15.19
CA LEU A 414 13.09 -27.01 16.61
C LEU A 414 13.88 -28.30 16.95
N GLU A 415 13.57 -29.44 16.32
CA GLU A 415 14.36 -30.65 16.52
C GLU A 415 15.80 -30.52 16.03
N LYS A 416 15.99 -29.85 14.88
CA LYS A 416 17.32 -29.57 14.33
C LYS A 416 18.07 -28.57 15.21
N VAL A 417 17.39 -27.54 15.70
CA VAL A 417 17.93 -26.56 16.66
C VAL A 417 18.42 -27.27 17.92
N ARG A 418 17.62 -28.15 18.52
CA ARG A 418 18.01 -28.89 19.74
C ARG A 418 19.26 -29.76 19.56
N LYS A 419 19.51 -30.26 18.34
CA LYS A 419 20.72 -31.03 18.01
C LYS A 419 21.95 -30.13 17.82
N LEU A 420 21.79 -28.99 17.15
CA LEU A 420 22.88 -28.06 16.85
C LEU A 420 23.22 -27.13 18.02
N CYS A 421 22.27 -26.90 18.90
CA CYS A 421 22.34 -25.95 20.00
C CYS A 421 21.98 -26.65 21.32
N PRO A 422 22.85 -27.53 21.85
CA PRO A 422 22.62 -28.13 23.16
C PRO A 422 22.55 -27.04 24.23
N ARG A 423 21.63 -27.20 25.20
CA ARG A 423 21.48 -26.24 26.29
C ARG A 423 22.80 -26.14 27.05
N GLN A 424 23.32 -24.92 27.17
CA GLN A 424 24.47 -24.66 28.02
C GLN A 424 24.02 -24.61 29.48
N GLU A 425 24.86 -25.08 30.40
CA GLU A 425 24.55 -24.93 31.81
C GLU A 425 24.43 -23.44 32.16
N PRO A 426 23.37 -23.02 32.86
CA PRO A 426 23.20 -21.62 33.23
C PRO A 426 24.38 -21.18 34.10
N LEU A 427 25.02 -20.08 33.72
CA LEU A 427 26.04 -19.45 34.56
C LEU A 427 25.37 -19.07 35.90
N LYS A 428 25.87 -19.64 37.01
CA LYS A 428 25.34 -19.42 38.37
C LYS A 428 25.63 -18.01 38.92
N ASN A 429 25.47 -16.97 38.10
CA ASN A 429 25.68 -15.60 38.49
C ASN A 429 24.35 -14.97 38.92
N LYS A 430 24.11 -14.95 40.23
CA LYS A 430 22.98 -14.24 40.84
C LYS A 430 23.11 -12.75 40.55
N GLY A 431 22.34 -12.23 39.59
CA GLY A 431 22.22 -10.80 39.33
C GLY A 431 22.32 -10.37 37.85
N ILE A 432 22.69 -11.28 36.94
CA ILE A 432 22.67 -10.98 35.50
C ILE A 432 21.24 -11.18 34.98
N ARG A 433 20.69 -10.17 34.31
CA ARG A 433 19.38 -10.21 33.67
C ARG A 433 19.56 -9.97 32.18
N TYR A 434 19.16 -10.93 31.37
CA TYR A 434 19.09 -10.81 29.92
C TYR A 434 17.70 -10.30 29.50
N PRO A 435 17.53 -9.83 28.24
CA PRO A 435 16.24 -9.35 27.75
C PRO A 435 15.09 -10.30 28.04
N TYR A 436 13.95 -9.73 28.39
CA TYR A 436 12.72 -10.50 28.34
C TYR A 436 12.35 -10.77 26.90
N VAL A 437 11.85 -11.97 26.64
CA VAL A 437 11.43 -12.39 25.30
C VAL A 437 10.39 -11.46 24.66
N ASN A 438 9.58 -10.77 25.48
CA ASN A 438 8.55 -9.82 25.00
C ASN A 438 9.05 -8.35 24.97
N SER A 439 10.32 -8.10 25.27
CA SER A 439 10.90 -6.75 25.24
C SER A 439 11.16 -6.30 23.79
N SER A 440 11.12 -4.99 23.55
CA SER A 440 11.64 -4.38 22.31
C SER A 440 13.11 -4.70 22.07
N ASP A 441 13.86 -5.01 23.13
CA ASP A 441 15.27 -5.40 23.11
C ASP A 441 15.53 -6.71 22.33
N MET A 442 14.47 -7.49 22.04
CA MET A 442 14.58 -8.68 21.19
C MET A 442 14.63 -8.34 19.70
N ARG A 443 14.43 -7.07 19.31
CA ARG A 443 14.73 -6.57 17.97
C ARG A 443 16.20 -6.21 17.91
N ILE A 444 16.94 -6.82 16.99
CA ILE A 444 18.40 -6.68 16.92
C ILE A 444 18.74 -5.99 15.61
N GLU A 445 19.18 -4.75 15.66
CA GLU A 445 19.87 -4.10 14.54
C GLU A 445 21.36 -4.45 14.61
N PHE A 446 21.93 -4.98 13.54
CA PHE A 446 23.30 -5.49 13.53
C PHE A 446 24.09 -5.03 12.30
N SER A 447 25.41 -4.94 12.47
CA SER A 447 26.36 -4.95 11.37
C SER A 447 26.89 -6.35 11.12
N VAL A 448 27.19 -6.64 9.86
CA VAL A 448 27.87 -7.86 9.44
C VAL A 448 29.34 -7.55 9.24
N GLY A 449 30.20 -8.20 10.01
CA GLY A 449 31.65 -8.13 9.92
C GLY A 449 32.24 -9.31 9.15
N TYR A 450 33.27 -9.03 8.36
CA TYR A 450 34.13 -10.05 7.74
C TYR A 450 35.56 -9.51 7.62
N SER A 451 36.54 -10.24 8.16
CA SER A 451 37.96 -9.87 8.12
C SER A 451 38.23 -8.40 8.51
N ASP A 452 37.71 -7.98 9.67
CA ASP A 452 37.84 -6.64 10.26
C ASP A 452 37.16 -5.48 9.52
N GLN A 453 36.33 -5.76 8.50
CA GLN A 453 35.52 -4.76 7.79
C GLN A 453 34.03 -4.98 7.99
N ILE A 454 33.25 -3.89 8.02
CA ILE A 454 31.78 -3.94 8.00
C ILE A 454 31.32 -4.07 6.54
N LEU A 455 30.63 -5.16 6.23
CA LEU A 455 30.14 -5.47 4.89
C LEU A 455 28.66 -5.10 4.67
N ALA A 456 27.84 -5.22 5.69
CA ALA A 456 26.39 -5.08 5.57
C ALA A 456 25.76 -4.54 6.86
N TRP A 457 24.57 -3.96 6.72
CA TRP A 457 23.69 -3.61 7.84
C TRP A 457 22.40 -4.39 7.73
N GLY A 458 21.83 -4.76 8.87
CA GLY A 458 20.62 -5.55 8.91
C GLY A 458 19.87 -5.47 10.23
N TYR A 459 18.74 -6.15 10.25
CA TYR A 459 17.90 -6.26 11.43
C TYR A 459 17.29 -7.65 11.55
N CYS A 460 17.01 -8.05 12.79
CA CYS A 460 16.30 -9.26 13.19
C CYS A 460 15.04 -8.85 13.96
N ASP A 461 13.88 -9.18 13.43
CA ASP A 461 12.59 -8.97 14.11
C ASP A 461 11.98 -10.29 14.57
N PRO A 462 11.57 -10.43 15.84
CA PRO A 462 10.83 -11.59 16.27
C PRO A 462 9.47 -11.61 15.55
N LEU A 463 9.13 -12.77 15.00
CA LEU A 463 7.89 -13.04 14.30
C LEU A 463 6.89 -13.73 15.22
N VAL A 464 7.32 -14.77 15.95
CA VAL A 464 6.46 -15.57 16.84
C VAL A 464 7.22 -15.97 18.10
N ILE A 465 6.59 -15.87 19.27
CA ILE A 465 7.12 -16.30 20.57
C ILE A 465 6.12 -17.28 21.20
N ASN A 466 6.49 -18.54 21.43
CA ASN A 466 5.62 -19.57 21.99
C ASN A 466 4.20 -19.54 21.38
N ASP A 467 4.13 -19.55 20.04
CA ASP A 467 2.91 -19.48 19.23
C ASP A 467 2.18 -18.12 19.22
N GLN A 468 2.70 -17.10 19.89
CA GLN A 468 2.18 -15.74 19.84
C GLN A 468 2.85 -14.91 18.75
N ILE A 469 2.08 -14.57 17.72
CA ILE A 469 2.51 -13.69 16.63
C ILE A 469 2.75 -12.27 17.13
N GLN A 470 3.94 -11.75 16.84
CA GLN A 470 4.38 -10.41 17.20
C GLN A 470 3.97 -9.39 16.13
N GLN A 471 3.57 -8.20 16.58
CA GLN A 471 3.15 -7.12 15.69
C GLN A 471 4.37 -6.27 15.27
N LYS A 472 4.50 -6.01 13.97
CA LYS A 472 5.42 -4.98 13.44
C LYS A 472 4.69 -3.64 13.62
N ASN A 473 4.94 -2.94 14.72
CA ASN A 473 4.41 -1.58 14.92
C ASN A 473 5.11 -0.65 13.92
N LEU A 474 4.43 -0.30 12.83
CA LEU A 474 4.91 0.72 11.87
C LEU A 474 4.23 2.08 12.06
N ASP A 475 3.24 2.20 12.95
CA ASP A 475 2.59 3.47 13.25
C ASP A 475 2.64 3.76 14.75
N GLU A 476 3.58 4.60 15.17
CA GLU A 476 3.52 5.28 16.48
C GLU A 476 2.38 6.32 16.55
N ASN A 477 1.66 6.59 15.45
CA ASN A 477 0.70 7.70 15.36
C ASN A 477 -0.78 7.33 15.36
N PHE A 478 -1.17 6.05 15.44
CA PHE A 478 -2.58 5.66 15.58
C PHE A 478 -2.73 4.48 16.55
N VAL A 479 -2.48 4.73 17.83
CA VAL A 479 -3.09 3.94 18.91
C VAL A 479 -4.30 4.71 19.40
N PRO A 480 -5.55 4.26 19.13
CA PRO A 480 -6.67 4.69 19.96
C PRO A 480 -6.29 4.29 21.39
N LYS A 481 -6.22 5.28 22.30
CA LYS A 481 -6.11 5.04 23.74
C LYS A 481 -7.40 4.36 24.24
N SER A 482 -7.63 3.11 23.83
CA SER A 482 -8.64 2.25 24.44
C SER A 482 -7.90 1.18 25.23
N SER A 483 -8.09 1.28 26.54
CA SER A 483 -7.77 0.29 27.56
C SER A 483 -7.94 -1.15 27.07
N HIS A 484 -6.84 -1.77 26.67
CA HIS A 484 -6.72 -3.21 26.68
C HIS A 484 -5.52 -3.54 27.56
N THR A 485 -5.85 -3.90 28.80
CA THR A 485 -5.08 -4.79 29.66
C THR A 485 -4.17 -5.67 28.81
N GLN A 486 -2.86 -5.41 28.89
CA GLN A 486 -1.86 -6.42 28.58
C GLN A 486 -2.33 -7.71 29.25
N PRO A 487 -2.40 -8.85 28.55
CA PRO A 487 -2.53 -10.11 29.26
C PRO A 487 -1.24 -10.25 30.05
N PHE A 488 -1.28 -9.87 31.33
CA PHE A 488 -0.34 -10.29 32.33
C PHE A 488 -0.49 -11.81 32.35
N ILE A 489 0.37 -12.51 31.60
CA ILE A 489 0.49 -13.95 31.76
C ILE A 489 0.97 -14.13 33.20
N SER A 490 0.08 -14.69 34.01
CA SER A 490 0.42 -15.20 35.33
C SER A 490 1.73 -15.97 35.24
N ALA A 491 2.66 -15.70 36.15
CA ALA A 491 3.98 -16.32 36.28
C ALA A 491 3.95 -17.85 36.55
N ASN A 492 2.89 -18.55 36.16
CA ASN A 492 2.60 -19.95 36.50
C ASN A 492 2.24 -20.78 35.26
N SER A 493 3.20 -20.95 34.36
CA SER A 493 3.40 -22.12 33.48
C SER A 493 4.62 -21.79 32.59
N SER A 494 5.80 -22.40 32.66
CA SER A 494 6.28 -23.68 33.16
C SER A 494 7.78 -23.52 33.47
N SER A 495 8.33 -24.47 34.21
CA SER A 495 9.65 -24.56 34.86
C SER A 495 10.92 -24.49 33.98
N THR A 496 10.96 -23.75 32.87
CA THR A 496 12.18 -23.53 32.09
C THR A 496 12.15 -22.14 31.44
N TYR A 497 13.15 -21.32 31.70
CA TYR A 497 13.40 -20.01 31.08
C TYR A 497 13.77 -20.09 29.57
N LEU A 498 13.18 -21.07 28.86
CA LEU A 498 13.42 -21.39 27.46
C LEU A 498 12.16 -21.06 26.65
N TYR A 499 12.34 -20.30 25.57
CA TYR A 499 11.25 -19.85 24.70
C TYR A 499 11.51 -20.30 23.27
N ASN A 500 10.50 -20.90 22.63
CA ASN A 500 10.53 -21.13 21.19
C ASN A 500 10.24 -19.81 20.50
N ILE A 501 11.06 -19.46 19.50
CA ILE A 501 10.98 -18.17 18.83
C ILE A 501 11.24 -18.32 17.33
N SER A 502 10.52 -17.55 16.53
CA SER A 502 10.79 -17.39 15.11
C SER A 502 11.18 -15.94 14.82
N TYR A 503 12.11 -15.74 13.89
CA TYR A 503 12.61 -14.44 13.47
C TYR A 503 12.49 -14.27 11.96
N GLN A 504 12.33 -13.02 11.54
CA GLN A 504 12.66 -12.58 10.19
C GLN A 504 13.94 -11.74 10.27
N ILE A 505 14.93 -12.12 9.47
CA ILE A 505 16.24 -11.50 9.41
C ILE A 505 16.41 -10.91 8.01
N SER A 506 16.81 -9.65 7.92
CA SER A 506 17.01 -8.96 6.65
C SER A 506 18.27 -8.10 6.73
N PHE A 507 19.12 -8.18 5.71
CA PHE A 507 20.37 -7.40 5.67
C PHE A 507 20.84 -7.15 4.24
N SER A 508 21.48 -6.00 4.03
CA SER A 508 21.90 -5.53 2.70
C SER A 508 23.32 -4.98 2.76
N LEU A 509 24.06 -5.17 1.67
CA LEU A 509 25.43 -4.67 1.55
C LEU A 509 25.49 -3.15 1.71
N VAL A 510 26.57 -2.67 2.32
CA VAL A 510 26.89 -1.24 2.34
C VAL A 510 27.30 -0.82 0.93
N PRO A 511 26.93 0.40 0.47
CA PRO A 511 27.46 0.95 -0.77
C PRO A 511 28.99 0.83 -0.82
N ASP A 512 29.53 0.44 -1.98
CA ASP A 512 30.96 0.24 -2.24
C ASP A 512 31.64 -0.97 -1.56
N ALA A 513 30.90 -1.79 -0.79
CA ALA A 513 31.42 -3.04 -0.26
C ALA A 513 31.71 -4.02 -1.42
N LYS A 514 32.99 -4.34 -1.65
CA LYS A 514 33.41 -5.34 -2.63
C LYS A 514 33.56 -6.69 -1.97
N LEU A 515 32.69 -7.60 -2.39
CA LEU A 515 32.72 -8.99 -1.97
C LEU A 515 33.60 -9.77 -2.95
N GLY A 516 34.53 -10.58 -2.43
CA GLY A 516 35.24 -11.55 -3.27
C GLY A 516 34.26 -12.57 -3.85
N GLU A 517 34.48 -13.00 -5.09
CA GLU A 517 33.58 -13.89 -5.85
C GLU A 517 33.35 -15.28 -5.24
N GLU A 518 34.09 -15.66 -4.18
CA GLU A 518 34.04 -17.00 -3.60
C GLU A 518 33.24 -17.08 -2.29
N ASN A 519 32.18 -17.92 -2.28
CA ASN A 519 31.47 -18.41 -1.09
C ASN A 519 30.78 -17.33 -0.26
N SER A 520 29.97 -16.49 -0.90
CA SER A 520 29.16 -15.48 -0.23
C SER A 520 27.69 -15.86 -0.11
N ILE A 521 27.04 -15.35 0.95
CA ILE A 521 25.59 -15.46 1.13
C ILE A 521 24.81 -14.54 0.18
N PHE A 522 25.45 -13.47 -0.33
CA PHE A 522 24.89 -12.52 -1.30
C PHE A 522 25.04 -13.03 -2.74
N ASN A 523 24.06 -12.80 -3.60
CA ASN A 523 24.10 -13.22 -5.00
C ASN A 523 24.78 -12.11 -5.81
N THR A 524 26.00 -12.33 -6.27
CA THR A 524 26.88 -11.30 -6.86
C THR A 524 26.52 -10.89 -8.30
N THR A 525 25.26 -10.93 -8.71
CA THR A 525 24.84 -10.43 -10.03
C THR A 525 24.55 -8.92 -10.01
N GLU A 526 25.62 -8.16 -10.26
CA GLU A 526 25.76 -6.79 -10.81
C GLU A 526 25.03 -5.56 -10.21
N ASN A 527 24.08 -5.66 -9.28
CA ASN A 527 23.48 -4.47 -8.66
C ASN A 527 23.60 -4.47 -7.14
N ALA A 528 24.30 -3.46 -6.60
CA ALA A 528 24.65 -3.26 -5.18
C ALA A 528 23.46 -2.95 -4.23
N THR A 529 22.28 -3.53 -4.47
CA THR A 529 21.04 -3.30 -3.68
C THR A 529 20.36 -4.59 -3.23
N GLU A 530 20.97 -5.76 -3.46
CA GLU A 530 20.36 -7.02 -3.09
C GLU A 530 20.27 -7.15 -1.55
N THR A 531 19.06 -7.47 -1.08
CA THR A 531 18.76 -7.67 0.33
C THR A 531 18.60 -9.16 0.57
N VAL A 532 19.35 -9.70 1.53
CA VAL A 532 19.24 -11.10 1.93
C VAL A 532 18.17 -11.21 3.01
N ASN A 533 17.17 -12.05 2.74
CA ASN A 533 16.11 -12.36 3.68
C ASN A 533 16.22 -13.81 4.17
N VAL A 534 16.25 -13.98 5.50
CA VAL A 534 16.30 -15.29 6.16
C VAL A 534 15.17 -15.38 7.18
N SER A 535 14.32 -16.38 7.06
CA SER A 535 13.36 -16.74 8.10
C SER A 535 14.02 -17.75 9.03
N ALA A 536 13.88 -17.60 10.35
CA ALA A 536 14.56 -18.46 11.30
C ALA A 536 13.61 -18.97 12.38
N GLU A 537 13.91 -20.17 12.89
CA GLU A 537 13.24 -20.77 14.04
C GLU A 537 14.31 -21.23 15.03
N GLY A 538 14.07 -21.01 16.32
CA GLY A 538 15.00 -21.44 17.34
C GLY A 538 14.50 -21.33 18.76
N VAL A 539 15.45 -21.36 19.68
CA VAL A 539 15.21 -21.34 21.12
C VAL A 539 16.02 -20.22 21.75
N TYR A 540 15.35 -19.42 22.57
CA TYR A 540 15.97 -18.41 23.43
C TYR A 540 16.04 -18.91 24.86
N ASP A 541 17.25 -18.97 25.42
CA ASP A 541 17.51 -19.24 26.83
C ASP A 541 17.76 -17.92 27.57
N VAL A 542 16.81 -17.53 28.41
CA VAL A 542 16.86 -16.28 29.19
C VAL A 542 17.89 -16.39 30.32
N GLU A 543 18.24 -17.59 30.81
CA GLU A 543 19.25 -17.74 31.86
C GLU A 543 20.66 -17.63 31.31
N ALA A 544 20.89 -18.14 30.10
CA ALA A 544 22.19 -18.06 29.43
C ALA A 544 22.36 -16.78 28.60
N GLY A 545 21.27 -16.08 28.29
CA GLY A 545 21.29 -14.97 27.34
C GLY A 545 21.69 -15.44 25.94
N SER A 546 21.24 -16.63 25.54
CA SER A 546 21.65 -17.26 24.27
C SER A 546 20.45 -17.53 23.39
N LEU A 547 20.50 -17.05 22.15
CA LEU A 547 19.53 -17.32 21.10
C LEU A 547 20.21 -18.15 20.01
N CYS A 548 19.66 -19.34 19.71
CA CYS A 548 20.21 -20.24 18.69
C CYS A 548 19.10 -20.71 17.77
N MET A 549 19.30 -20.54 16.45
CA MET A 549 18.26 -20.70 15.45
C MET A 549 18.79 -21.39 14.19
N VAL A 550 17.88 -22.05 13.48
CA VAL A 550 18.09 -22.53 12.11
C VAL A 550 17.34 -21.59 11.17
N GLY A 551 18.07 -21.02 10.22
CA GLY A 551 17.57 -20.14 9.17
C GLY A 551 17.26 -20.88 7.88
N CYS A 552 16.25 -20.39 7.16
CA CYS A 552 15.90 -20.74 5.80
C CYS A 552 15.93 -19.49 4.91
N ARG A 553 16.61 -19.56 3.78
CA ARG A 553 16.56 -18.53 2.72
C ARG A 553 15.92 -19.10 1.46
N ASN A 554 15.21 -18.24 0.73
CA ASN A 554 14.70 -18.59 -0.60
C ASN A 554 15.78 -18.28 -1.65
N LEU A 555 16.07 -19.25 -2.51
CA LEU A 555 17.04 -19.18 -3.59
C LEU A 555 16.36 -18.93 -4.96
N GLY A 556 15.04 -19.02 -5.00
CA GLY A 556 14.27 -18.71 -6.20
C GLY A 556 14.24 -17.22 -6.50
N SER A 557 14.06 -16.85 -7.77
CA SER A 557 13.70 -15.47 -8.14
C SER A 557 12.39 -15.10 -7.45
N GLU A 558 12.33 -13.89 -6.87
CA GLU A 558 11.17 -13.46 -6.07
C GLU A 558 9.84 -13.51 -6.86
N ASN A 559 9.90 -13.35 -8.17
CA ASN A 559 8.76 -13.41 -9.10
C ASN A 559 8.35 -14.82 -9.54
N LYS A 560 9.06 -15.87 -9.14
CA LYS A 560 8.75 -17.24 -9.55
C LYS A 560 8.15 -18.01 -8.39
N MET A 561 7.17 -18.85 -8.71
CA MET A 561 6.60 -19.78 -7.75
C MET A 561 7.74 -20.65 -7.19
N PRO A 562 7.87 -20.73 -5.85
CA PRO A 562 8.94 -21.50 -5.24
C PRO A 562 8.77 -22.98 -5.57
N THR A 563 9.91 -23.64 -5.83
CA THR A 563 9.97 -25.09 -5.98
C THR A 563 10.55 -25.66 -4.69
N THR A 564 10.33 -26.95 -4.39
CA THR A 564 10.90 -27.57 -3.19
C THR A 564 12.44 -27.51 -3.15
N ALA A 565 13.08 -27.38 -4.32
CA ALA A 565 14.52 -27.20 -4.45
C ALA A 565 14.99 -25.75 -4.22
N SER A 566 14.09 -24.78 -4.08
CA SER A 566 14.43 -23.36 -3.99
C SER A 566 14.55 -22.83 -2.56
N VAL A 567 14.50 -23.66 -1.52
CA VAL A 567 14.63 -23.22 -0.12
C VAL A 567 15.83 -23.88 0.54
N ASP A 568 16.75 -23.07 1.07
CA ASP A 568 17.95 -23.51 1.77
C ASP A 568 17.83 -23.27 3.28
N CYS A 569 17.65 -24.35 4.04
CA CYS A 569 17.49 -24.33 5.51
C CYS A 569 18.73 -24.81 6.28
N GLU A 570 19.91 -24.65 5.68
CA GLU A 570 21.20 -25.05 6.25
C GLU A 570 21.98 -23.88 6.85
N ILE A 571 21.28 -22.85 7.32
CA ILE A 571 21.88 -21.67 7.97
C ILE A 571 21.75 -21.83 9.48
N LEU A 572 22.86 -21.70 10.20
CA LEU A 572 22.90 -21.64 11.66
C LEU A 572 23.09 -20.18 12.08
N VAL A 573 22.20 -19.67 12.92
CA VAL A 573 22.26 -18.30 13.44
C VAL A 573 22.35 -18.35 14.95
N LYS A 574 23.32 -17.64 15.52
CA LYS A 574 23.53 -17.56 16.96
C LYS A 574 23.62 -16.10 17.38
N PHE A 575 23.02 -15.77 18.53
CA PHE A 575 23.26 -14.52 19.23
C PHE A 575 23.50 -14.80 20.71
N GLN A 576 24.54 -14.17 21.24
CA GLN A 576 24.88 -14.15 22.64
C GLN A 576 24.71 -12.72 23.15
N PHE A 577 23.75 -12.56 24.07
CA PHE A 577 23.56 -11.34 24.83
C PHE A 577 24.63 -11.34 25.94
N LEU A 578 25.41 -10.26 26.02
CA LEU A 578 26.39 -10.10 27.10
C LEU A 578 25.78 -9.29 28.24
N PRO A 579 26.13 -9.56 29.51
CA PRO A 579 25.68 -8.75 30.64
C PRO A 579 26.11 -7.28 30.52
N PRO A 580 25.43 -6.34 31.19
CA PRO A 580 25.85 -4.95 31.21
C PRO A 580 27.16 -4.86 31.99
N ASN A 581 28.20 -4.31 31.37
CA ASN A 581 29.39 -3.96 32.12
C ASN A 581 29.22 -2.53 32.68
N ALA A 582 29.46 -2.36 33.98
CA ALA A 582 29.44 -1.05 34.66
C ALA A 582 30.39 -0.01 34.03
N LYS A 583 31.36 -0.45 33.21
CA LYS A 583 32.29 0.42 32.47
C LYS A 583 31.72 1.06 31.19
N ASN A 584 30.60 0.55 30.67
CA ASN A 584 30.05 0.97 29.37
C ASN A 584 28.74 1.77 29.49
N ASN A 585 28.48 2.49 30.59
CA ASN A 585 27.28 3.32 30.78
C ASN A 585 25.94 2.62 30.45
N GLY A 586 25.79 1.33 30.79
CA GLY A 586 24.56 0.58 30.54
C GLY A 586 24.38 0.10 29.08
N CYS A 587 25.42 0.18 28.26
CA CYS A 587 25.46 -0.35 26.89
C CYS A 587 25.75 -1.87 26.89
N TYR A 588 24.92 -2.63 26.17
CA TYR A 588 25.01 -4.08 26.00
C TYR A 588 25.52 -4.40 24.60
N ASN A 589 26.52 -5.27 24.51
CA ASN A 589 27.01 -5.77 23.23
C ASN A 589 26.37 -7.13 22.97
N ILE A 590 25.74 -7.28 21.82
CA ILE A 590 25.26 -8.57 21.33
C ILE A 590 26.27 -9.04 20.29
N LYS A 591 26.80 -10.25 20.50
CA LYS A 591 27.66 -10.91 19.53
C LYS A 591 26.88 -12.04 18.89
N GLY A 592 26.89 -12.12 17.57
CA GLY A 592 26.26 -13.21 16.85
C GLY A 592 27.15 -13.78 15.76
N SER A 593 26.71 -14.89 15.20
CA SER A 593 27.31 -15.49 14.00
C SER A 593 26.22 -16.04 13.09
N MET A 594 26.52 -16.04 11.78
CA MET A 594 25.74 -16.73 10.76
C MET A 594 26.66 -17.66 9.97
N GLU A 595 26.35 -18.95 9.99
CA GLU A 595 27.22 -20.01 9.47
C GLU A 595 26.43 -20.95 8.55
N SER A 596 27.08 -21.44 7.50
CA SER A 596 26.55 -22.52 6.67
C SER A 596 26.86 -23.88 7.31
N ASN A 597 25.85 -24.74 7.47
CA ASN A 597 26.02 -26.14 7.89
C ASN A 597 26.40 -27.07 6.72
N ARG A 598 26.57 -26.52 5.51
CA ARG A 598 26.95 -27.29 4.31
C ARG A 598 28.45 -27.51 4.27
N LYS A 599 28.87 -28.51 3.49
CA LYS A 599 30.30 -28.72 3.20
C LYS A 599 30.81 -27.61 2.28
N ILE A 600 32.08 -27.24 2.39
CA ILE A 600 32.71 -26.20 1.55
C ILE A 600 32.55 -26.47 0.04
N SER A 601 32.46 -27.75 -0.36
CA SER A 601 32.24 -28.15 -1.76
C SER A 601 30.82 -27.92 -2.26
N ASP A 602 29.87 -27.61 -1.38
CA ASP A 602 28.48 -27.36 -1.74
C ASP A 602 28.35 -25.96 -2.36
N PRO A 603 27.70 -25.80 -3.53
CA PRO A 603 27.56 -24.49 -4.18
C PRO A 603 26.82 -23.43 -3.34
N LEU A 604 26.02 -23.85 -2.35
CA LEU A 604 25.29 -22.95 -1.46
C LEU A 604 26.05 -22.64 -0.17
N TYR A 605 27.26 -23.17 -0.01
CA TYR A 605 28.12 -22.85 1.11
C TYR A 605 28.52 -21.36 1.08
N PHE A 606 28.52 -20.75 2.25
CA PHE A 606 29.07 -19.41 2.46
C PHE A 606 29.94 -19.40 3.71
N LYS A 607 30.96 -18.54 3.71
CA LYS A 607 31.88 -18.40 4.84
C LYS A 607 31.15 -17.85 6.08
N PRO A 608 31.57 -18.24 7.30
CA PRO A 608 31.03 -17.68 8.54
C PRO A 608 31.05 -16.14 8.54
N LEU A 609 29.96 -15.55 9.01
CA LEU A 609 29.78 -14.11 9.17
C LEU A 609 29.66 -13.76 10.64
N ASP A 610 30.39 -12.76 11.09
CA ASP A 610 30.27 -12.23 12.45
C ASP A 610 29.21 -11.14 12.49
N LEU A 611 28.28 -11.20 13.44
CA LEU A 611 27.21 -10.23 13.62
C LEU A 611 27.47 -9.42 14.89
N PHE A 612 27.43 -8.09 14.78
CA PHE A 612 27.66 -7.20 15.92
C PHE A 612 26.49 -6.24 16.10
N SER A 613 25.98 -6.14 17.32
CA SER A 613 24.92 -5.20 17.66
C SER A 613 25.20 -4.54 19.02
N VAL A 614 24.74 -3.30 19.13
CA VAL A 614 24.85 -2.48 20.34
C VAL A 614 23.44 -2.12 20.78
N ALA A 615 23.04 -2.54 21.97
CA ALA A 615 21.72 -2.27 22.55
C ALA A 615 21.83 -1.37 23.78
N PHE A 616 20.94 -0.38 23.86
CA PHE A 616 20.75 0.46 25.04
C PHE A 616 19.44 0.04 25.71
N TYR A 617 19.49 -0.72 26.80
CA TYR A 617 18.26 -1.01 27.53
C TYR A 617 17.79 0.25 28.24
N THR A 618 16.52 0.60 28.05
CA THR A 618 15.84 1.49 28.99
C THR A 618 15.80 0.76 30.33
N THR A 619 16.71 1.09 31.24
CA THR A 619 16.45 0.78 32.65
C THR A 619 15.16 1.50 32.99
N GLU A 620 14.05 0.77 33.15
CA GLU A 620 12.89 1.29 33.85
C GLU A 620 13.46 1.87 35.16
N ALA A 621 13.43 3.20 35.23
CA ALA A 621 13.81 3.92 36.43
C ALA A 621 12.93 3.34 37.55
N LYS A 622 13.58 2.80 38.58
CA LYS A 622 12.90 2.29 39.77
C LYS A 622 12.06 3.37 40.43
#